data_AF-A0A2G2G394-F1
#
_entry.id   AF-A0A2G2G394-F1
#
_cell.length_a   1.000
_cell.length_b   1.000
_cell.length_c   1.000
_cell.angle_alpha   90.00
_cell.angle_beta   90.00
_cell.angle_gamma   90.00
#
_symmetry.space_group_name_H-M   'P 1'
#
loop_
_entity.id
_entity.type
_entity.pdbx_description
1 polymer ?
#
loop_
_entity_poly.entity_id
_entity_poly.type
_entity_poly.pdbx_seq_one_letter_code
_entity_poly.pdbx_strand_id
1 'polypeptide(L)' 'MALLTSAEDQEFVRGNYNIQYYQTTGLTELQYSVNSQPFKTIPQTSLSTEDGFEITIPHCLLKAVFTGDGVVEINAVSA' A
#
# COMPACT_ATOMS: atom_id res chain seq x y z
N MET A 1 -8.47 9.28 3.41
CA MET A 1 -7.02 9.21 3.62
C MET A 1 -6.77 8.08 4.60
N ALA A 2 -6.02 7.07 4.18
CA ALA A 2 -5.61 5.97 5.05
C ALA A 2 -4.08 6.00 5.17
N LEU A 3 -3.59 5.84 6.40
CA LEU A 3 -2.17 5.77 6.73
C LEU A 3 -1.89 4.33 7.15
N LEU A 4 -0.93 3.68 6.49
CA LEU A 4 -0.48 2.35 6.87
C LEU A 4 0.91 2.47 7.51
N THR A 5 0.97 2.07 8.77
CA THR A 5 2.22 1.78 9.47
C THR A 5 2.43 0.27 9.56
N SER A 6 3.64 -0.17 9.89
CA SER A 6 3.95 -1.61 9.90
C SER A 6 2.96 -2.37 10.79
N ALA A 7 2.41 -3.47 10.25
CA ALA A 7 1.53 -4.46 10.89
C ALA A 7 0.00 -4.22 10.90
N GLU A 8 -0.54 -3.20 10.22
CA GLU A 8 -2.01 -3.04 10.13
C GLU A 8 -2.58 -3.54 8.80
N ASP A 9 -3.54 -4.47 8.89
CA ASP A 9 -4.39 -4.88 7.77
C ASP A 9 -5.55 -3.90 7.65
N GLN A 10 -5.63 -3.17 6.54
CA GLN A 10 -6.67 -2.17 6.29
C GLN A 10 -7.56 -2.60 5.13
N GLU A 11 -8.87 -2.53 5.34
CA GLU A 11 -9.84 -2.80 4.28
C GLU A 11 -9.99 -1.60 3.34
N PHE A 12 -9.94 -1.89 2.04
CA PHE A 12 -10.17 -0.93 0.95
C PHE A 12 -11.29 -1.44 0.04
N VAL A 13 -12.23 -0.56 -0.28
CA VAL A 13 -13.25 -0.82 -1.29
C VAL A 13 -12.66 -0.62 -2.70
N ARG A 14 -13.38 -1.10 -3.73
CA ARG A 14 -12.93 -0.92 -5.11
C ARG A 14 -12.78 0.57 -5.47
N GLY A 15 -11.62 0.97 -5.97
CA GLY A 15 -11.34 2.36 -6.36
C GLY A 15 -9.97 2.56 -7.00
N ASN A 16 -9.72 3.78 -7.50
CA ASN A 16 -8.38 4.22 -7.88
C ASN A 16 -7.74 4.93 -6.69
N TYR A 17 -6.49 4.58 -6.38
CA TYR A 17 -5.77 5.08 -5.22
C TYR A 17 -4.37 5.54 -5.64
N ASN A 18 -3.95 6.68 -5.13
CA ASN A 18 -2.58 7.14 -5.19
C ASN A 18 -1.87 6.69 -3.91
N ILE A 19 -0.77 5.95 -4.09
CA ILE A 19 0.03 5.41 -3.00
C ILE A 19 1.37 6.15 -2.98
N GLN A 20 1.73 6.66 -1.81
CA GLN A 20 2.98 7.37 -1.56
C GLN A 20 3.78 6.67 -0.46
N TYR A 21 5.08 6.48 -0.69
CA TYR A 21 6.00 5.90 0.28
C TYR A 21 6.84 6.99 0.92
N TYR A 22 6.85 7.01 2.25
CA TYR A 22 7.75 7.85 3.03
C TYR A 22 8.66 6.94 3.84
N GLN A 23 9.83 6.60 3.31
CA GLN A 23 10.82 5.76 4.02
C GLN A 23 12.17 6.48 4.11
N THR A 24 12.87 6.28 5.23
CA THR A 24 14.24 6.82 5.41
C THR A 24 15.31 5.75 5.20
N THR A 25 15.01 4.49 5.56
CA THR A 25 15.92 3.35 5.38
C THR A 25 15.12 2.08 5.07
N GLY A 26 15.75 1.09 4.42
CA GLY A 26 15.14 -0.21 4.14
C GLY A 26 14.30 -0.27 2.86
N LEU A 27 13.41 -1.26 2.81
CA LEU A 27 12.48 -1.53 1.73
C LEU A 27 11.05 -1.53 2.26
N THR A 28 10.13 -1.04 1.44
CA THR A 28 8.69 -1.12 1.68
C THR A 28 8.06 -1.98 0.60
N GLU A 29 7.16 -2.88 0.99
CA GLU A 29 6.35 -3.68 0.07
C GLU A 29 4.87 -3.56 0.44
N LEU A 30 4.01 -3.37 -0.56
CA LEU A 30 2.57 -3.45 -0.34
C LEU A 30 2.09 -4.86 -0.64
N GLN A 31 1.28 -5.42 0.26
CA GLN A 31 0.65 -6.71 0.05
C GLN A 31 -0.87 -6.56 0.10
N TYR A 32 -1.57 -7.34 -0.72
CA TYR A 32 -3.01 -7.33 -0.81
C TYR A 32 -3.60 -8.74 -0.65
N SER A 33 -4.78 -8.83 -0.05
CA SER A 33 -5.57 -10.06 0.09
C SER A 33 -7.01 -9.81 -0.37
N VAL A 34 -7.48 -10.60 -1.34
CA VAL A 34 -8.84 -10.54 -1.87
C VAL A 34 -9.60 -11.77 -1.39
N ASN A 35 -10.82 -11.62 -0.88
CA ASN A 35 -11.69 -12.73 -0.45
C ASN A 35 -10.99 -13.71 0.51
N SER A 36 -10.24 -13.19 1.49
CA SER A 36 -9.48 -13.97 2.48
C SER A 36 -8.44 -14.92 1.88
N GLN A 37 -7.99 -14.67 0.66
CA GLN A 37 -6.87 -15.39 0.05
C GLN A 37 -5.54 -14.99 0.71
N PRO A 38 -4.48 -15.81 0.59
CA PRO A 38 -3.15 -15.42 1.05
C PRO A 38 -2.72 -14.08 0.47
N PHE A 39 -2.06 -13.27 1.30
CA PHE A 39 -1.50 -12.00 0.88
C PHE A 39 -0.51 -12.19 -0.28
N LYS A 40 -0.66 -11.34 -1.30
CA LYS A 40 0.24 -11.28 -2.45
C LYS A 40 0.90 -9.92 -2.49
N THR A 41 2.18 -9.88 -2.83
CA THR A 41 2.89 -8.62 -3.04
C THR A 41 2.37 -7.94 -4.32
N ILE A 42 2.08 -6.64 -4.25
CA ILE A 42 1.79 -5.84 -5.43
C ILE A 42 3.11 -5.66 -6.19
N PRO A 43 3.18 -6.09 -7.47
CA PRO A 43 4.38 -5.88 -8.27
C PRO A 43 4.69 -4.38 -8.38
N GLN A 44 5.97 -4.01 -8.38
CA GLN A 44 6.46 -2.63 -8.50
C GLN A 44 6.26 -1.72 -7.27
N THR A 45 5.87 -2.25 -6.11
CA THR A 45 5.79 -1.44 -4.87
C THR A 45 7.08 -1.38 -4.06
N SER A 46 8.11 -2.12 -4.47
CA SER A 46 9.45 -2.10 -3.86
C SER A 46 10.24 -0.86 -4.33
N LEU A 47 9.67 0.33 -4.16
CA LEU A 47 10.24 1.58 -4.67
C LEU A 47 10.54 2.54 -3.52
N SER A 48 11.73 3.15 -3.56
CA SER A 48 12.14 4.28 -2.73
C SER A 48 11.62 5.61 -3.29
N THR A 49 10.39 5.65 -3.80
CA THR A 49 9.89 6.77 -4.58
C THR A 49 9.08 7.73 -3.70
N GLU A 50 9.62 8.94 -3.53
CA GLU A 50 8.88 10.10 -3.02
C GLU A 50 7.72 10.49 -3.95
N ASP A 51 7.86 10.17 -5.25
CA ASP A 51 6.80 10.31 -6.24
C ASP A 51 5.81 9.15 -6.09
N GLY A 52 4.58 9.47 -5.70
CA GLY A 52 3.50 8.50 -5.58
C GLY A 52 3.15 7.83 -6.91
N PHE A 53 2.48 6.67 -6.83
CA PHE A 53 1.97 5.96 -8.00
C PHE A 53 0.49 5.65 -7.83
N GLU A 54 -0.24 5.69 -8.95
CA GLU A 54 -1.65 5.31 -8.96
C GLU A 54 -1.83 3.82 -9.23
N ILE A 55 -2.75 3.22 -8.48
CA ILE A 55 -3.14 1.83 -8.65
C ILE A 55 -4.65 1.68 -8.46
N THR A 56 -5.27 0.91 -9.35
CA THR A 56 -6.65 0.48 -9.18
C THR A 56 -6.69 -0.78 -8.34
N ILE A 57 -7.36 -0.71 -7.20
CA ILE A 57 -7.43 -1.79 -6.21
C ILE A 57 -8.88 -2.31 -6.17
N PRO A 58 -9.11 -3.64 -6.23
CA PRO A 58 -10.43 -4.22 -6.00
C PRO A 58 -10.81 -4.13 -4.52
N HIS A 59 -11.99 -4.61 -4.12
CA HIS A 59 -12.30 -4.76 -2.70
C HIS A 59 -11.33 -5.79 -2.09
N CYS A 60 -10.45 -5.35 -1.19
CA CYS A 60 -9.38 -6.17 -0.62
C CYS A 60 -8.87 -5.61 0.71
N LEU A 61 -8.12 -6.43 1.45
CA LEU A 61 -7.27 -5.99 2.56
C LEU A 61 -5.89 -5.62 2.01
N LEU A 62 -5.35 -4.48 2.44
CA LEU A 62 -3.98 -4.05 2.17
C LEU A 62 -3.18 -3.99 3.46
N LYS A 63 -1.90 -4.31 3.37
CA LYS A 63 -0.93 -4.05 4.43
C LYS A 63 0.41 -3.62 3.84
N ALA A 64 1.13 -2.81 4.59
CA ALA A 64 2.49 -2.42 4.26
C ALA A 64 3.49 -3.25 5.10
N VAL A 65 4.49 -3.81 4.43
CA VAL A 65 5.59 -4.55 5.04
C VAL A 65 6.85 -3.71 4.88
N PHE A 66 7.48 -3.37 5.99
CA PHE A 66 8.68 -2.55 6.03
C PHE A 66 9.85 -3.37 6.57
N THR A 67 11.03 -3.25 5.97
CA THR A 67 12.29 -3.78 6.55
C THR A 67 13.08 -2.73 7.35
N GLY A 68 12.61 -1.48 7.33
CA GLY A 68 13.13 -0.35 8.11
C GLY A 68 11.99 0.56 8.57
N ASP A 69 12.28 1.84 8.77
CA ASP A 69 11.28 2.84 9.16
C ASP A 69 10.63 3.49 7.94
N GLY A 70 9.29 3.49 7.92
CA GLY A 70 8.52 4.17 6.91
C GLY A 70 7.03 4.22 7.18
N VAL A 71 6.34 4.98 6.34
CA VAL A 71 4.89 5.14 6.31
C VAL A 71 4.43 5.02 4.87
N VAL A 72 3.27 4.37 4.67
CA VAL A 72 2.58 4.39 3.37
C VAL A 72 1.32 5.24 3.50
N GLU A 73 1.19 6.25 2.65
CA GLU A 73 -0.04 7.01 2.49
C GLU A 73 -0.83 6.46 1.31
N ILE A 74 -2.12 6.18 1.55
CA ILE A 74 -3.05 5.73 0.51
C ILE A 74 -4.19 6.73 0.42
N ASN A 75 -4.23 7.44 -0.70
CA ASN A 75 -5.17 8.51 -0.99
C ASN A 75 -6.12 8.05 -2.11
N ALA A 76 -7.43 8.16 -1.89
CA ALA A 76 -8.38 7.90 -2.96
C ALA A 76 -8.24 8.98 -4.04
N VAL A 77 -8.07 8.57 -5.29
CA VAL A 77 -8.14 9.46 -6.45
C VAL A 77 -9.63 9.58 -6.78
N SER A 78 -10.24 10.69 -6.37
CA SER A 78 -11.61 11.00 -6.80
C SER A 78 -11.63 11.12 -8.32
N ALA A 79 -12.54 10.38 -8.97
CA ALA A 79 -12.91 10.63 -10.36
C ALA A 79 -13.58 12.01 -10.50
#